data_AF-A0A0T6B6D5-F1
#
_entry.id   AF-A0A0T6B6D5-F1
#
_cell.length_a   1.000
_cell.length_b   1.000
_cell.length_c   1.000
_cell.angle_alpha   90.00
_cell.angle_beta   90.00
_cell.angle_gamma   90.00
#
_symmetry.space_group_name_H-M   'P 1'
#
loop_
_entity.id
_entity.type
_entity.pdbx_description
1 polymer ?
#
loop_
_entity_poly.entity_id
_entity_poly.type
_entity_poly.pdbx_seq_one_letter_code
_entity_poly.pdbx_strand_id
1 'polypeptide(L)'
;MDILSLYNLSDEEYVIQRAKNALITDPISAKAWMITAKTLYPNNFGVQFEAYRIEKTAGHLKEAAKCFSDLIGKFHQHLEFWDEINKVTSALKIDSDLDVEKQFLSKMFKHIPPEIQHKLLLITADHCEDTMEHCKLLLLLLQKFPSAIPNHAPALIDTLLSAEKHSHASNHPINNYRKILVCELLPLLNEETVSVELSSKLVYKLLHKAIEYYVHSLNFHNNSGQGISNAELSWDKLCNVLEFSGRQLGWDPYLINFGQNW
;
A
#
# COMPACT_ATOMS: atom_id res chain seq x y z
N MET A 1 -9.80 37.72 -18.58
CA MET A 1 -8.49 37.06 -18.74
C MET A 1 -7.82 37.78 -19.90
N ASP A 2 -6.80 38.60 -19.61
CA ASP A 2 -6.27 39.58 -20.57
C ASP A 2 -5.58 38.90 -21.76
N ILE A 3 -5.88 39.39 -22.96
CA ILE A 3 -5.36 38.89 -24.25
C ILE A 3 -3.82 38.92 -24.29
N LEU A 4 -3.19 39.74 -23.43
CA LEU A 4 -1.75 39.89 -23.31
C LEU A 4 -1.06 38.72 -22.57
N SER A 5 -1.78 37.92 -21.77
CA SER A 5 -1.17 36.75 -21.08
C SER A 5 -1.04 35.51 -21.98
N LEU A 6 -1.64 35.53 -23.18
CA LEU A 6 -1.56 34.43 -24.14
C LEU A 6 -0.32 34.47 -25.04
N TYR A 7 0.35 35.62 -25.15
CA TYR A 7 1.48 35.81 -26.07
C TYR A 7 2.84 35.31 -25.55
N ASN A 8 2.92 34.94 -24.26
CA ASN A 8 4.14 34.44 -23.62
C ASN A 8 4.04 32.96 -23.21
N LEU A 9 2.98 32.26 -23.60
CA LEU A 9 2.83 30.83 -23.34
C LEU A 9 3.61 30.05 -24.40
N SER A 10 4.30 29.00 -23.98
CA SER A 10 4.84 28.01 -24.90
C SER A 10 3.71 27.34 -25.69
N ASP A 11 4.00 26.83 -26.88
CA ASP A 11 2.98 26.20 -27.74
C ASP A 11 2.23 25.06 -27.02
N GLU A 12 2.92 24.33 -26.14
CA GLU A 12 2.35 23.28 -25.29
C GLU A 12 1.37 23.82 -24.24
N GLU A 13 1.72 24.90 -23.54
CA GLU A 13 0.84 25.54 -22.56
C GLU A 13 -0.36 26.21 -23.23
N TYR A 14 -0.18 26.74 -24.44
CA TYR A 14 -1.28 27.30 -25.22
C TYR A 14 -2.34 26.25 -25.53
N VAL A 15 -1.93 25.07 -26.02
CA VAL A 15 -2.87 24.00 -26.36
C VAL A 15 -3.57 23.46 -25.10
N ILE A 16 -2.85 23.34 -23.97
CA ILE A 16 -3.42 23.00 -22.67
C ILE A 16 -4.47 24.04 -22.23
N GLN A 17 -4.16 25.32 -22.36
CA GLN A 17 -5.08 26.40 -21.98
C GLN A 17 -6.34 26.41 -22.84
N ARG A 18 -6.21 26.09 -24.14
CA ARG A 18 -7.36 25.92 -25.05
C ARG A 18 -8.25 24.74 -24.63
N ALA A 19 -7.66 23.61 -24.23
CA ALA A 19 -8.41 22.47 -23.71
C ALA A 19 -9.17 22.81 -22.42
N LYS A 20 -8.54 23.54 -21.48
CA LYS A 20 -9.16 24.00 -20.23
C LYS A 20 -10.36 24.92 -20.47
N ASN A 21 -10.18 25.91 -21.36
CA ASN A 21 -11.26 26.84 -21.69
C ASN A 21 -12.43 26.12 -22.38
N ALA A 22 -12.12 25.16 -23.27
CA ALA A 22 -13.14 24.35 -23.92
C ALA A 22 -13.89 23.45 -22.93
N LEU A 23 -13.27 23.00 -21.82
CA LEU A 23 -13.93 22.13 -20.84
C LEU A 23 -15.16 22.79 -20.19
N ILE A 24 -15.16 24.12 -20.07
CA ILE A 24 -16.27 24.90 -19.50
C ILE A 24 -17.45 24.99 -20.48
N THR A 25 -17.18 25.05 -21.78
CA THR A 25 -18.19 25.30 -22.81
C THR A 25 -18.65 24.04 -23.54
N ASP A 26 -17.70 23.17 -23.90
CA ASP A 26 -17.91 21.91 -24.60
C ASP A 26 -16.84 20.85 -24.24
N PRO A 27 -17.20 19.86 -23.39
CA PRO A 27 -16.31 18.76 -23.01
C PRO A 27 -15.79 17.93 -24.20
N ILE A 28 -16.51 17.85 -25.31
CA ILE A 28 -16.08 17.09 -26.50
C ILE A 28 -14.94 17.82 -27.20
N SER A 29 -15.08 19.13 -27.40
CA SER A 29 -14.01 19.99 -27.91
C SER A 29 -12.78 19.94 -27.00
N ALA A 30 -12.95 19.92 -25.68
CA ALA A 30 -11.83 19.78 -24.74
C ALA A 30 -11.05 18.47 -24.96
N LYS A 31 -11.76 17.36 -25.17
CA LYS A 31 -11.12 16.07 -25.51
C LYS A 31 -10.39 16.11 -26.85
N ALA A 32 -10.96 16.73 -27.88
CA ALA A 32 -10.30 16.88 -29.17
C ALA A 32 -8.99 17.70 -29.08
N TRP A 33 -9.02 18.81 -28.31
CA TRP A 33 -7.82 19.59 -28.02
C TRP A 33 -6.76 18.76 -27.28
N MET A 34 -7.18 17.97 -26.28
CA MET A 34 -6.24 17.15 -25.51
C MET A 34 -5.64 16.00 -26.33
N ILE A 35 -6.41 15.35 -27.21
CA ILE A 35 -5.89 14.35 -28.15
C ILE A 35 -4.83 14.98 -29.08
N THR A 36 -5.12 16.19 -29.56
CA THR A 36 -4.18 16.95 -30.41
C THR A 36 -2.89 17.26 -29.64
N ALA A 37 -3.01 17.76 -28.42
CA ALA A 37 -1.88 18.04 -27.53
C ALA A 37 -1.01 16.80 -27.30
N LYS A 38 -1.63 15.66 -26.95
CA LYS A 38 -0.93 14.39 -26.71
C LYS A 38 -0.22 13.85 -27.95
N THR A 39 -0.75 14.16 -29.14
CA THR A 39 -0.15 13.75 -30.42
C THR A 39 1.06 14.62 -30.78
N LEU A 40 0.95 15.93 -30.56
CA LEU A 40 2.03 16.89 -30.83
C LEU A 40 3.16 16.79 -29.79
N TYR A 41 2.82 16.55 -28.52
CA TYR A 41 3.75 16.58 -27.38
C TYR A 41 3.63 15.31 -26.51
N PRO A 42 3.91 14.10 -27.05
CA PRO A 42 3.67 12.83 -26.36
C PRO A 42 4.54 12.59 -25.12
N ASN A 43 5.66 13.32 -24.99
CA ASN A 43 6.60 13.21 -23.88
C ASN A 43 6.66 14.47 -23.01
N ASN A 44 5.73 15.41 -23.18
CA ASN A 44 5.63 16.56 -22.30
C ASN A 44 4.82 16.21 -21.04
N PHE A 45 5.39 16.48 -19.87
CA PHE A 45 4.76 16.22 -18.58
C PHE A 45 3.44 16.98 -18.42
N GLY A 46 3.45 18.29 -18.67
CA GLY A 46 2.26 19.15 -18.51
C GLY A 46 1.08 18.69 -19.35
N VAL A 47 1.31 18.27 -20.59
CA VAL A 47 0.25 17.75 -21.47
C VAL A 47 -0.31 16.43 -20.95
N GLN A 48 0.55 15.48 -20.57
CA GLN A 48 0.10 14.17 -20.08
C GLN A 48 -0.59 14.27 -18.71
N PHE A 49 -0.06 15.12 -17.83
CA PHE A 49 -0.62 15.34 -16.50
C PHE A 49 -1.96 16.08 -16.57
N GLU A 50 -2.11 17.06 -17.47
CA GLU A 50 -3.39 17.72 -17.68
C GLU A 50 -4.43 16.76 -18.28
N ALA A 51 -4.03 15.90 -19.22
CA ALA A 51 -4.93 14.86 -19.74
C ALA A 51 -5.45 13.96 -18.61
N TYR A 52 -4.59 13.56 -17.68
CA TYR A 52 -5.00 12.82 -16.48
C TYR A 52 -5.98 13.62 -15.62
N ARG A 53 -5.70 14.90 -15.35
CA ARG A 53 -6.55 15.76 -14.51
C ARG A 53 -7.95 15.93 -15.08
N ILE A 54 -8.07 16.12 -16.40
CA ILE A 54 -9.37 16.23 -17.08
C ILE A 54 -10.16 14.93 -16.96
N GLU A 55 -9.53 13.77 -17.16
CA GLU A 55 -10.24 12.49 -17.03
C GLU A 55 -10.61 12.18 -15.56
N LYS A 56 -9.78 12.59 -14.60
CA LYS A 56 -10.08 12.53 -13.15
C LYS A 56 -11.30 13.38 -12.80
N THR A 57 -11.34 14.65 -13.23
CA THR A 57 -12.47 15.56 -12.94
C THR A 57 -13.76 15.15 -13.65
N ALA A 58 -13.64 14.50 -14.82
CA ALA A 58 -14.77 13.93 -15.53
C ALA A 58 -15.30 12.62 -14.91
N GLY A 59 -14.59 12.03 -13.94
CA GLY A 59 -14.98 10.78 -13.29
C GLY A 59 -14.74 9.52 -14.14
N HIS A 60 -13.95 9.62 -15.22
CA HIS A 60 -13.66 8.49 -16.11
C HIS A 60 -12.55 7.61 -15.53
N LEU A 61 -12.95 6.61 -14.73
CA LEU A 61 -12.02 5.75 -13.99
C LEU A 61 -10.99 5.02 -14.86
N LYS A 62 -11.40 4.44 -16.00
CA LYS A 62 -10.53 3.61 -16.84
C LYS A 62 -9.51 4.45 -17.60
N GLU A 63 -9.97 5.56 -18.15
CA GLU A 63 -9.17 6.52 -18.88
C GLU A 63 -8.17 7.23 -17.95
N ALA A 64 -8.62 7.64 -16.76
CA ALA A 64 -7.75 8.19 -15.73
C ALA A 64 -6.68 7.17 -15.29
N ALA A 65 -7.06 5.91 -15.05
CA ALA A 65 -6.11 4.84 -14.71
C ALA A 65 -5.08 4.60 -15.81
N LYS A 66 -5.48 4.65 -17.10
CA LYS A 66 -4.58 4.51 -18.24
C LYS A 66 -3.58 5.68 -18.30
N CYS A 67 -4.07 6.92 -18.23
CA CYS A 67 -3.20 8.11 -18.21
C CYS A 67 -2.24 8.08 -17.01
N PHE A 68 -2.73 7.69 -15.84
CA PHE A 68 -1.91 7.55 -14.63
C PHE A 68 -0.82 6.47 -14.78
N SER A 69 -1.15 5.34 -15.40
CA SER A 69 -0.19 4.27 -15.68
C SER A 69 0.94 4.73 -16.59
N ASP A 70 0.60 5.46 -17.66
CA ASP A 70 1.58 6.04 -18.58
C ASP A 70 2.49 7.06 -17.88
N LEU A 71 1.93 7.87 -16.97
CA LEU A 71 2.67 8.85 -16.18
C LEU A 71 3.66 8.21 -15.19
N ILE A 72 3.28 7.13 -14.49
CA ILE A 72 4.20 6.39 -13.60
C ILE A 72 5.42 5.88 -14.38
N GLY A 73 5.21 5.39 -15.60
CA GLY A 73 6.30 4.87 -16.43
C GLY A 73 7.36 5.92 -16.77
N LYS A 74 6.94 7.16 -17.02
CA LYS A 74 7.78 8.21 -17.61
C LYS A 74 8.19 9.33 -16.64
N PHE A 75 7.36 9.65 -15.65
CA PHE A 75 7.46 10.90 -14.89
C PHE A 75 7.35 10.73 -13.37
N HIS A 76 7.56 9.53 -12.84
CA HIS A 76 7.44 9.24 -11.40
C HIS A 76 8.33 10.11 -10.48
N GLN A 77 9.37 10.74 -11.02
CA GLN A 77 10.27 11.64 -10.27
C GLN A 77 9.80 13.11 -10.24
N HIS A 78 8.78 13.49 -11.01
CA HIS A 78 8.28 14.86 -11.01
C HIS A 78 7.51 15.17 -9.72
N LEU A 79 7.86 16.26 -9.05
CA LEU A 79 7.30 16.66 -7.74
C LEU A 79 5.76 16.81 -7.75
N GLU A 80 5.20 17.43 -8.79
CA GLU A 80 3.75 17.59 -8.90
C GLU A 80 3.01 16.26 -9.05
N PHE A 81 3.59 15.32 -9.79
CA PHE A 81 3.03 13.98 -9.94
C PHE A 81 3.22 13.15 -8.67
N TRP A 82 4.30 13.39 -7.94
CA TRP A 82 4.57 12.74 -6.67
C TRP A 82 3.48 13.04 -5.63
N ASP A 83 3.00 14.28 -5.56
CA ASP A 83 1.86 14.64 -4.70
C ASP A 83 0.61 13.81 -5.04
N GLU A 84 0.37 13.59 -6.33
CA GLU A 84 -0.73 12.75 -6.80
C GLU A 84 -0.52 11.26 -6.48
N ILE A 85 0.71 10.76 -6.60
CA ILE A 85 1.08 9.40 -6.16
C ILE A 85 0.78 9.24 -4.66
N ASN A 86 1.16 10.21 -3.83
CA ASN A 86 0.88 10.18 -2.39
C ASN A 86 -0.61 10.20 -2.08
N LYS A 87 -1.41 10.96 -2.83
CA LYS A 87 -2.88 10.95 -2.72
C LYS A 87 -3.46 9.57 -3.05
N VAL A 88 -3.05 8.97 -4.17
CA VAL A 88 -3.51 7.62 -4.54
C VAL A 88 -3.11 6.61 -3.47
N THR A 89 -1.86 6.62 -3.05
CA THR A 89 -1.36 5.64 -2.07
C THR A 89 -1.98 5.84 -0.68
N SER A 90 -2.19 7.08 -0.24
CA SER A 90 -2.89 7.35 1.03
C SER A 90 -4.36 6.92 1.00
N ALA A 91 -5.03 6.99 -0.16
CA ALA A 91 -6.37 6.46 -0.34
C ALA A 91 -6.44 4.91 -0.22
N LEU A 92 -5.31 4.22 -0.33
CA LEU A 92 -5.24 2.75 -0.15
C LEU A 92 -4.97 2.32 1.30
N LYS A 93 -4.47 3.21 2.16
CA LYS A 93 -4.02 2.87 3.53
C LYS A 93 -5.16 2.73 4.54
N ILE A 94 -6.33 3.33 4.30
CA ILE A 94 -7.47 3.34 5.25
C ILE A 94 -8.79 3.38 4.48
N ASP A 95 -9.73 2.49 4.83
CA ASP A 95 -11.14 2.57 4.46
C ASP A 95 -11.83 3.70 5.26
N SER A 96 -11.48 4.96 4.96
CA SER A 96 -12.27 6.10 5.44
C SER A 96 -13.36 6.39 4.40
N ASP A 97 -14.49 5.70 4.51
CA ASP A 97 -15.61 5.74 3.55
C ASP A 97 -16.25 7.13 3.35
N LEU A 98 -15.86 8.14 4.14
CA LEU A 98 -16.44 9.47 4.08
C LEU A 98 -15.87 10.35 2.96
N ASP A 99 -14.73 9.99 2.36
CA ASP A 99 -14.05 10.82 1.37
C ASP A 99 -14.28 10.32 -0.07
N VAL A 100 -15.08 11.08 -0.83
CA VAL A 100 -15.42 10.78 -2.23
C VAL A 100 -14.18 10.73 -3.12
N GLU A 101 -13.16 11.57 -2.85
CA GLU A 101 -11.93 11.58 -3.65
C GLU A 101 -11.12 10.30 -3.39
N LYS A 102 -10.96 9.89 -2.12
CA LYS A 102 -10.26 8.64 -1.80
C LYS A 102 -10.97 7.41 -2.39
N GLN A 103 -12.30 7.39 -2.39
CA GLN A 103 -13.06 6.32 -3.04
C GLN A 103 -12.79 6.27 -4.55
N PHE A 104 -12.76 7.44 -5.22
CA PHE A 104 -12.41 7.50 -6.64
C PHE A 104 -10.99 6.99 -6.88
N LEU A 105 -10.00 7.47 -6.13
CA LEU A 105 -8.59 7.07 -6.29
C LEU A 105 -8.39 5.57 -6.02
N SER A 106 -9.05 5.02 -5.01
CA SER A 106 -9.03 3.59 -4.71
C SER A 106 -9.66 2.75 -5.84
N LYS A 107 -10.79 3.20 -6.42
CA LYS A 107 -11.41 2.56 -7.59
C LYS A 107 -10.54 2.68 -8.84
N MET A 108 -9.93 3.85 -9.07
CA MET A 108 -9.01 4.08 -10.17
C MET A 108 -7.80 3.15 -10.07
N PHE A 109 -7.22 3.01 -8.88
CA PHE A 109 -6.10 2.11 -8.64
C PHE A 109 -6.43 0.67 -9.08
N LYS A 110 -7.64 0.16 -8.79
CA LYS A 110 -8.08 -1.19 -9.22
C LYS A 110 -8.12 -1.37 -10.74
N HIS A 111 -8.20 -0.29 -11.53
CA HIS A 111 -8.17 -0.33 -13.00
C HIS A 111 -6.76 -0.20 -13.60
N ILE A 112 -5.75 0.11 -12.78
CA ILE A 112 -4.34 0.12 -13.20
C ILE A 112 -3.86 -1.33 -13.40
N PRO A 113 -2.99 -1.61 -14.40
CA PRO A 113 -2.40 -2.94 -14.56
C PRO A 113 -1.64 -3.42 -13.30
N PRO A 114 -1.71 -4.71 -12.93
CA PRO A 114 -1.06 -5.26 -11.73
C PRO A 114 0.43 -4.93 -11.61
N GLU A 115 1.17 -4.99 -12.72
CA GLU A 115 2.60 -4.67 -12.76
C GLU A 115 2.88 -3.22 -12.34
N ILE A 116 2.01 -2.29 -12.78
CA ILE A 116 2.13 -0.87 -12.47
C ILE A 116 1.66 -0.58 -11.05
N GLN A 117 0.62 -1.26 -10.57
CA GLN A 117 0.19 -1.19 -9.17
C GLN A 117 1.33 -1.62 -8.22
N HIS A 118 1.98 -2.74 -8.53
CA HIS A 118 3.12 -3.24 -7.78
C HIS A 118 4.29 -2.24 -7.80
N LYS A 119 4.64 -1.73 -9.00
CA LYS A 119 5.68 -0.71 -9.16
C LYS A 119 5.36 0.58 -8.38
N LEU A 120 4.11 1.04 -8.39
CA LEU A 120 3.67 2.23 -7.65
C LEU A 120 3.93 2.06 -6.16
N LEU A 121 3.48 0.95 -5.57
CA LEU A 121 3.63 0.69 -4.14
C LEU A 121 5.12 0.59 -3.73
N LEU A 122 5.97 -0.06 -4.54
CA LEU A 122 7.41 -0.10 -4.29
C LEU A 122 8.04 1.29 -4.32
N ILE A 123 7.79 2.06 -5.38
CA ILE A 123 8.35 3.41 -5.49
C ILE A 123 7.89 4.28 -4.31
N THR A 124 6.61 4.23 -3.93
CA THR A 124 6.12 4.98 -2.77
C THR A 124 6.76 4.50 -1.47
N ALA A 125 6.98 3.20 -1.28
CA ALA A 125 7.65 2.67 -0.11
C ALA A 125 9.12 3.15 -0.03
N ASP A 126 9.85 3.16 -1.14
CA ASP A 126 11.27 3.57 -1.19
C ASP A 126 11.48 5.06 -0.89
N HIS A 127 10.48 5.89 -1.15
CA HIS A 127 10.51 7.33 -0.89
C HIS A 127 9.93 7.70 0.50
N CYS A 128 9.54 6.74 1.32
CA CYS A 128 9.06 7.02 2.67
C CYS A 128 10.23 7.33 3.61
N GLU A 129 10.19 8.51 4.24
CA GLU A 129 11.14 8.86 5.30
C GLU A 129 10.81 8.15 6.62
N ASP A 130 9.52 7.95 6.89
CA ASP A 130 9.05 7.28 8.09
C ASP A 130 9.06 5.75 7.92
N THR A 131 9.77 5.07 8.82
CA THR A 131 9.94 3.61 8.78
C THR A 131 8.62 2.86 8.99
N MET A 132 7.69 3.40 9.78
CA MET A 132 6.39 2.77 10.00
C MET A 132 5.54 2.81 8.73
N GLU A 133 5.48 3.96 8.06
CA GLU A 133 4.77 4.13 6.81
C GLU A 133 5.38 3.27 5.69
N HIS A 134 6.70 3.15 5.64
CA HIS A 134 7.39 2.21 4.76
C HIS A 134 6.91 0.76 5.01
N CYS A 135 6.91 0.31 6.28
CA CYS A 135 6.47 -1.04 6.64
C CYS A 135 5.00 -1.30 6.29
N LYS A 136 4.10 -0.34 6.52
CA LYS A 136 2.67 -0.46 6.16
C LYS A 136 2.47 -0.59 4.65
N LEU A 137 3.25 0.14 3.86
CA LEU A 137 3.17 0.07 2.39
C LEU A 137 3.66 -1.25 1.85
N LEU A 138 4.78 -1.75 2.38
CA LEU A 138 5.26 -3.08 2.02
C LEU A 138 4.24 -4.15 2.44
N LEU A 139 3.64 -4.05 3.63
CA LEU A 139 2.58 -4.96 4.03
C LEU A 139 1.39 -4.94 3.06
N LEU A 140 0.93 -3.74 2.67
CA LEU A 140 -0.15 -3.58 1.70
C LEU A 140 0.20 -4.21 0.34
N LEU A 141 1.45 -4.09 -0.08
CA LEU A 141 1.96 -4.74 -1.29
C LEU A 141 1.89 -6.26 -1.16
N LEU A 142 2.34 -6.83 -0.04
CA LEU A 142 2.31 -8.27 0.19
C LEU A 142 0.89 -8.83 0.22
N GLN A 143 -0.06 -8.12 0.84
CA GLN A 143 -1.47 -8.50 0.89
C GLN A 143 -2.13 -8.49 -0.49
N LYS A 144 -1.74 -7.57 -1.38
CA LYS A 144 -2.30 -7.46 -2.73
C LYS A 144 -1.62 -8.38 -3.75
N PHE A 145 -0.34 -8.66 -3.55
CA PHE A 145 0.49 -9.42 -4.49
C PHE A 145 1.22 -10.55 -3.76
N PRO A 146 0.56 -11.71 -3.53
CA PRO A 146 1.17 -12.84 -2.84
C PRO A 146 2.47 -13.33 -3.50
N SER A 147 2.62 -13.17 -4.82
CA SER A 147 3.84 -13.49 -5.56
C SER A 147 5.06 -12.67 -5.14
N ALA A 148 4.86 -11.52 -4.49
CA ALA A 148 5.93 -10.65 -4.02
C ALA A 148 6.47 -11.07 -2.63
N ILE A 149 5.73 -11.92 -1.90
CA ILE A 149 6.06 -12.33 -0.53
C ILE A 149 7.46 -12.96 -0.42
N PRO A 150 7.88 -13.92 -1.26
CA PRO A 150 9.20 -14.54 -1.11
C PRO A 150 10.35 -13.53 -1.19
N ASN A 151 10.18 -12.46 -1.98
CA ASN A 151 11.22 -11.46 -2.23
C ASN A 151 11.24 -10.34 -1.18
N HIS A 152 10.09 -9.95 -0.64
CA HIS A 152 9.96 -8.76 0.20
C HIS A 152 9.63 -9.04 1.67
N ALA A 153 9.03 -10.18 2.00
CA ALA A 153 8.66 -10.48 3.39
C ALA A 153 9.86 -10.64 4.34
N PRO A 154 10.95 -11.35 3.99
CA PRO A 154 12.11 -11.45 4.87
C PRO A 154 12.72 -10.08 5.21
N ALA A 155 12.86 -9.22 4.20
CA ALA A 155 13.36 -7.86 4.39
C ALA A 155 12.41 -7.01 5.25
N LEU A 156 11.10 -7.13 5.07
CA LEU A 156 10.11 -6.45 5.91
C LEU A 156 10.19 -6.91 7.37
N ILE A 157 10.36 -8.21 7.61
CA ILE A 157 10.55 -8.76 8.96
C ILE A 157 11.79 -8.14 9.61
N ASP A 158 12.92 -8.12 8.91
CA ASP A 158 14.16 -7.56 9.45
C ASP A 158 14.03 -6.06 9.76
N THR A 159 13.39 -5.30 8.87
CA THR A 159 13.11 -3.87 9.07
C THR A 159 12.23 -3.65 10.29
N LEU A 160 11.13 -4.42 10.44
CA LEU A 160 10.24 -4.34 11.61
C LEU A 160 10.98 -4.66 12.91
N LEU A 161 11.78 -5.73 12.93
CA LEU A 161 12.55 -6.13 14.11
C LEU A 161 13.65 -5.12 14.46
N SER A 162 14.30 -4.52 13.46
CA SER A 162 15.31 -3.49 13.64
C SER A 162 14.68 -2.19 14.13
N ALA A 163 13.59 -1.74 13.51
CA ALA A 163 12.88 -0.52 13.90
C ALA A 163 12.34 -0.61 15.32
N GLU A 164 11.76 -1.76 15.70
CA GLU A 164 11.33 -2.01 17.06
C GLU A 164 12.48 -1.87 18.08
N LYS A 165 13.64 -2.48 17.79
CA LYS A 165 14.81 -2.45 18.69
C LYS A 165 15.30 -1.02 18.97
N HIS A 166 15.27 -0.16 17.96
CA HIS A 166 15.73 1.23 18.07
C HIS A 166 14.62 2.21 18.47
N SER A 167 13.37 1.76 18.53
CA SER A 167 12.25 2.58 18.99
C SER A 167 12.30 2.80 20.50
N HIS A 168 11.72 3.92 20.96
CA HIS A 168 11.53 4.21 22.38
C HIS A 168 10.68 3.16 23.13
N ALA A 169 9.92 2.35 22.38
CA ALA A 169 9.07 1.29 22.91
C ALA A 169 9.73 -0.10 22.86
N SER A 170 11.04 -0.20 22.66
CA SER A 170 11.77 -1.48 22.54
C SER A 170 11.58 -2.43 23.74
N ASN A 171 11.36 -1.87 24.93
CA ASN A 171 11.09 -2.62 26.15
C ASN A 171 9.60 -2.90 26.39
N HIS A 172 8.70 -2.43 25.52
CA HIS A 172 7.27 -2.62 25.66
C HIS A 172 6.75 -3.66 24.64
N PRO A 173 6.20 -4.80 25.10
CA PRO A 173 5.72 -5.86 24.23
C PRO A 173 4.60 -5.42 23.30
N ILE A 174 3.72 -4.53 23.77
CA ILE A 174 2.65 -3.96 22.95
C ILE A 174 3.17 -2.69 22.30
N ASN A 175 3.62 -2.78 21.05
CA ASN A 175 4.03 -1.64 20.23
C ASN A 175 3.55 -1.80 18.79
N ASN A 176 3.57 -0.71 18.01
CA ASN A 176 3.01 -0.69 16.66
C ASN A 176 3.78 -1.58 15.68
N TYR A 177 5.12 -1.67 15.80
CA TYR A 177 5.92 -2.54 14.94
C TYR A 177 5.63 -4.02 15.21
N ARG A 178 5.55 -4.41 16.48
CA ARG A 178 5.19 -5.78 16.87
C ARG A 178 3.75 -6.11 16.53
N LYS A 179 2.82 -5.14 16.62
CA LYS A 179 1.44 -5.32 16.18
C LYS A 179 1.37 -5.66 14.68
N ILE A 180 2.03 -4.88 13.82
CA ILE A 180 2.09 -5.17 12.37
C ILE A 180 2.72 -6.55 12.13
N LEU A 181 3.83 -6.83 12.78
CA LEU A 181 4.54 -8.10 12.64
C LEU A 181 3.65 -9.29 13.00
N VAL A 182 3.05 -9.27 14.19
CA VAL A 182 2.38 -10.42 14.80
C VAL A 182 0.94 -10.56 14.34
N CYS A 183 0.20 -9.46 14.21
CA CYS A 183 -1.23 -9.50 13.90
C CYS A 183 -1.54 -9.44 12.41
N GLU A 184 -0.62 -8.97 11.57
CA GLU A 184 -0.89 -8.75 10.15
C GLU A 184 0.08 -9.54 9.26
N LEU A 185 1.39 -9.42 9.50
CA LEU A 185 2.39 -10.10 8.66
C LEU A 185 2.44 -11.60 8.91
N LEU A 186 2.61 -12.07 10.16
CA LEU A 186 2.69 -13.52 10.43
C LEU A 186 1.46 -14.31 9.94
N PRO A 187 0.21 -13.84 10.14
CA PRO A 187 -0.96 -14.53 9.59
C PRO A 187 -0.94 -14.60 8.06
N LEU A 188 -0.52 -13.53 7.38
CA LEU A 188 -0.38 -13.50 5.92
C LEU A 188 0.63 -14.55 5.41
N LEU A 189 1.73 -14.75 6.15
CA LEU A 189 2.74 -15.77 5.81
C LEU A 189 2.28 -17.20 6.09
N ASN A 190 1.23 -17.37 6.90
CA ASN A 190 0.68 -18.68 7.26
C ASN A 190 -0.33 -19.20 6.23
N GLU A 191 -0.68 -18.41 5.22
CA GLU A 191 -1.58 -18.86 4.14
C GLU A 191 -0.93 -19.99 3.32
N GLU A 192 -1.66 -21.09 3.09
CA GLU A 192 -1.12 -22.30 2.43
C GLU A 192 -0.59 -22.05 1.01
N THR A 193 -1.06 -21.01 0.35
CA THR A 193 -0.64 -20.64 -1.02
C THR A 193 0.70 -19.91 -1.07
N VAL A 194 1.30 -19.61 0.09
CA VAL A 194 2.48 -18.75 0.23
C VAL A 194 3.69 -19.57 0.65
N SER A 195 4.73 -19.62 -0.19
CA SER A 195 6.00 -20.27 0.14
C SER A 195 7.04 -19.23 0.54
N VAL A 196 7.38 -19.18 1.83
CA VAL A 196 8.47 -18.34 2.36
C VAL A 196 9.42 -19.21 3.13
N GLU A 197 10.71 -19.11 2.81
CA GLU A 197 11.77 -19.79 3.53
C GLU A 197 12.38 -18.85 4.57
N LEU A 198 12.16 -19.12 5.84
CA LEU A 198 12.76 -18.38 6.94
C LEU A 198 13.82 -19.22 7.64
N SER A 199 14.93 -18.60 8.04
CA SER A 199 15.94 -19.32 8.84
C SER A 199 15.36 -19.74 10.19
N SER A 200 15.75 -20.89 10.71
CA SER A 200 15.22 -21.41 11.98
C SER A 200 15.40 -20.41 13.14
N LYS A 201 16.55 -19.71 13.19
CA LYS A 201 16.82 -18.66 14.18
C LYS A 201 15.80 -17.53 14.14
N LEU A 202 15.39 -17.14 12.94
CA LEU A 202 14.38 -16.09 12.76
C LEU A 202 13.01 -16.59 13.20
N VAL A 203 12.62 -17.82 12.83
CA VAL A 203 11.34 -18.42 13.24
C VAL A 203 11.22 -18.47 14.77
N TYR A 204 12.26 -18.93 15.49
CA TYR A 204 12.26 -18.93 16.95
C TYR A 204 12.07 -17.53 17.55
N LYS A 205 12.74 -16.52 16.97
CA LYS A 205 12.62 -15.12 17.41
C LYS A 205 11.23 -14.57 17.19
N LEU A 206 10.60 -14.90 16.06
CA LEU A 206 9.23 -14.50 15.73
C LEU A 206 8.23 -15.12 16.70
N LEU A 207 8.36 -16.43 16.96
CA LEU A 207 7.51 -17.14 17.91
C LEU A 207 7.61 -16.52 19.31
N HIS A 208 8.82 -16.25 19.82
CA HIS A 208 9.01 -15.62 21.12
C HIS A 208 8.33 -14.25 21.21
N LYS A 209 8.47 -13.41 20.16
CA LYS A 209 7.84 -12.09 20.11
C LYS A 209 6.32 -12.17 20.04
N ALA A 210 5.77 -13.14 19.31
CA ALA A 210 4.33 -13.36 19.22
C ALA A 210 3.74 -13.80 20.58
N ILE A 211 4.39 -14.75 21.27
CA ILE A 211 4.01 -15.17 22.62
C ILE A 211 4.00 -13.96 23.55
N GLU A 212 5.09 -13.19 23.58
CA GLU A 212 5.21 -12.03 24.44
C GLU A 212 4.12 -10.98 24.14
N TYR A 213 3.83 -10.72 22.87
CA TYR A 213 2.77 -9.80 22.45
C TYR A 213 1.38 -10.25 22.90
N TYR A 214 0.98 -11.48 22.56
CA TYR A 214 -0.36 -11.98 22.83
C TYR A 214 -0.61 -12.17 24.34
N VAL A 215 0.38 -12.65 25.10
CA VAL A 215 0.25 -12.79 26.57
C VAL A 215 0.06 -11.42 27.23
N HIS A 216 0.80 -10.39 26.81
CA HIS A 216 0.60 -9.04 27.35
C HIS A 216 -0.74 -8.43 26.90
N SER A 217 -1.16 -8.67 25.66
CA SER A 217 -2.48 -8.25 25.16
C SER A 217 -3.61 -8.89 25.97
N LEU A 218 -3.52 -10.19 26.28
CA LEU A 218 -4.47 -10.92 27.12
C LEU A 218 -4.58 -10.31 28.52
N ASN A 219 -3.44 -10.07 29.17
CA ASN A 219 -3.39 -9.45 30.49
C ASN A 219 -3.97 -8.03 30.49
N PHE A 220 -3.71 -7.26 29.42
CA PHE A 220 -4.28 -5.92 29.27
C PHE A 220 -5.80 -5.96 29.12
N HIS A 221 -6.35 -6.87 28.31
CA HIS A 221 -7.78 -7.00 28.10
C HIS A 221 -8.52 -7.45 29.37
N ASN A 222 -7.97 -8.44 30.09
CA ASN A 222 -8.51 -8.91 31.37
C ASN A 222 -8.61 -7.79 32.43
N ASN A 223 -7.65 -6.86 32.45
CA ASN A 223 -7.66 -5.72 33.37
C ASN A 223 -8.62 -4.59 32.92
N SER A 224 -8.93 -4.51 31.62
CA SER A 224 -9.78 -3.44 31.04
C SER A 224 -11.28 -3.75 31.03
N GLY A 225 -11.69 -4.93 31.52
CA GLY A 225 -13.10 -5.35 31.56
C GLY A 225 -13.73 -5.65 30.18
N GLN A 226 -12.92 -5.70 29.11
CA GLN A 226 -13.36 -6.18 27.79
C GLN A 226 -13.31 -7.71 27.78
N GLY A 227 -14.47 -8.34 27.55
CA GLY A 227 -14.77 -9.72 27.96
C GLY A 227 -14.01 -10.87 27.28
N ILE A 228 -14.36 -12.08 27.74
CA ILE A 228 -13.77 -13.40 27.45
C ILE A 228 -13.54 -13.66 25.94
N SER A 229 -14.41 -13.16 25.06
CA SER A 229 -14.33 -13.41 23.61
C SER A 229 -13.06 -12.85 22.95
N ASN A 230 -12.49 -11.75 23.45
CA ASN A 230 -11.24 -11.20 22.92
C ASN A 230 -10.01 -12.03 23.35
N ALA A 231 -10.12 -12.77 24.46
CA ALA A 231 -9.06 -13.61 24.96
C ALA A 231 -8.94 -14.90 24.15
N GLU A 232 -10.07 -15.54 23.83
CA GLU A 232 -10.13 -16.72 22.94
C GLU A 232 -9.54 -16.38 21.56
N LEU A 233 -9.95 -15.26 20.96
CA LEU A 233 -9.41 -14.79 19.68
C LEU A 233 -7.89 -14.52 19.69
N SER A 234 -7.32 -14.16 20.85
CA SER A 234 -5.88 -13.92 20.97
C SER A 234 -5.10 -15.23 21.12
N TRP A 235 -5.70 -16.23 21.78
CA TRP A 235 -5.16 -17.58 21.87
C TRP A 235 -5.16 -18.29 20.52
N ASP A 236 -6.27 -18.22 19.77
CA ASP A 236 -6.35 -18.80 18.43
C ASP A 236 -5.27 -18.23 17.51
N LYS A 237 -5.06 -16.92 17.55
CA LYS A 237 -4.00 -16.26 16.79
C LYS A 237 -2.60 -16.73 17.20
N LEU A 238 -2.36 -16.96 18.49
CA LEU A 238 -1.09 -17.50 18.96
C LEU A 238 -0.89 -18.95 18.48
N CYS A 239 -1.94 -19.78 18.52
CA CYS A 239 -1.91 -21.14 17.98
C CYS A 239 -1.57 -21.14 16.49
N ASN A 240 -2.17 -20.24 15.70
CA ASN A 240 -1.84 -20.10 14.27
C ASN A 240 -0.35 -19.76 14.05
N VAL A 241 0.24 -18.91 14.89
CA VAL A 241 1.68 -18.60 14.81
C VAL A 241 2.55 -19.80 15.22
N LEU A 242 2.09 -20.61 16.18
CA LEU A 242 2.77 -21.83 16.58
C LEU A 242 2.75 -22.87 15.44
N GLU A 243 1.61 -23.06 14.78
CA GLU A 243 1.48 -23.93 13.61
C GLU A 243 2.36 -23.45 12.45
N PHE A 244 2.35 -22.15 12.14
CA PHE A 244 3.26 -21.54 11.17
C PHE A 244 4.73 -21.89 11.47
N SER A 245 5.15 -21.65 12.72
CA SER A 245 6.50 -21.90 13.18
C SER A 245 6.85 -23.39 13.11
N GLY A 246 5.87 -24.24 13.43
CA GLY A 246 5.98 -25.69 13.34
C GLY A 246 6.25 -26.16 11.92
N ARG A 247 5.46 -25.71 10.94
CA ARG A 247 5.66 -26.04 9.52
C ARG A 247 7.05 -25.61 9.02
N GLN A 248 7.46 -24.40 9.37
CA GLN A 248 8.78 -23.86 8.98
C GLN A 248 9.95 -24.61 9.60
N LEU A 249 9.76 -25.22 10.78
CA LEU A 249 10.79 -25.97 11.51
C LEU A 249 10.67 -27.49 11.35
N GLY A 250 9.68 -27.99 10.59
CA GLY A 250 9.43 -29.41 10.42
C GLY A 250 8.91 -30.10 11.69
N TRP A 251 8.13 -29.38 12.52
CA TRP A 251 7.53 -29.92 13.73
C TRP A 251 6.23 -30.69 13.47
N ASP A 252 5.74 -30.74 12.24
CA ASP A 252 4.47 -31.37 11.86
C ASP A 252 4.28 -32.76 12.49
N PRO A 253 5.27 -33.68 12.49
CA PRO A 253 5.10 -35.00 13.10
C PRO A 253 4.87 -34.98 14.62
N TYR A 254 5.34 -33.93 15.30
CA TYR A 254 5.25 -33.77 16.75
C TYR A 254 4.01 -32.97 17.18
N LEU A 255 3.41 -32.20 16.27
CA LEU A 255 2.22 -31.38 16.52
C LEU A 255 0.89 -32.14 16.32
N ILE A 256 0.91 -33.33 15.68
CA ILE A 256 -0.27 -34.21 15.46
C ILE A 256 -1.04 -34.51 16.76
N ASN A 257 -0.36 -34.47 17.92
CA ASN A 257 -0.96 -34.77 19.22
C ASN A 257 -1.84 -33.66 19.80
N PHE A 258 -1.91 -32.47 19.20
CA PHE A 258 -2.77 -31.38 19.69
C PHE A 258 -4.20 -31.40 19.14
N GLY A 259 -4.47 -32.15 18.06
CA GLY A 259 -5.77 -32.11 17.37
C GLY A 259 -6.91 -32.96 17.96
N GLN A 260 -6.66 -33.77 18.99
CA GLN A 260 -7.70 -34.67 19.53
C GLN A 260 -8.16 -34.37 20.97
N ASN A 261 -7.50 -33.50 21.75
CA ASN A 261 -7.80 -33.36 23.18
C ASN A 261 -7.58 -31.95 23.77
N TRP A 262 -7.83 -30.88 23.02
CA TRP A 262 -7.93 -29.52 23.59
C TRP A 262 -9.31 -28.93 23.29
#